data_AF-A0A8K1G963-F1
#
_entry.id   AF-A0A8K1G963-F1
#
_cell.length_a   1.000
_cell.length_b   1.000
_cell.length_c   1.000
_cell.angle_alpha   90.00
_cell.angle_beta   90.00
_cell.angle_gamma   90.00
#
_symmetry.space_group_name_H-M   'P 1'
#
loop_
_entity.id
_entity.type
_entity.pdbx_description
1 polymer ?
#
loop_
_entity_poly.entity_id
_entity_poly.type
_entity_poly.pdbx_seq_one_letter_code
_entity_poly.pdbx_strand_id
1 'polypeptide(L)'
;MAQWQKRGSIASPLTPDQAVALMAYTMKELNLYKEFNDAVREAGNSSWKYRNKFHFKSLHFLLTRALQKLRCLDKCQDVFRGPSGKTWRDWSMSREGMELRKDLEHQEWLRELGRKGGAQSN
;
A
#
# COMPACT_ATOMS: atom_id res chain seq x y z
N MET A 1 30.26 -21.49 -4.45
CA MET A 1 29.08 -22.07 -5.14
C MET A 1 27.83 -21.61 -4.39
N ALA A 2 27.11 -20.59 -4.88
CA ALA A 2 25.96 -20.04 -4.15
C ALA A 2 24.69 -20.84 -4.49
N GLN A 3 24.07 -21.45 -3.47
CA GLN A 3 22.85 -22.27 -3.61
C GLN A 3 21.60 -21.38 -3.55
N TRP A 4 21.15 -20.86 -4.69
CA TRP A 4 19.91 -20.05 -4.76
C TRP A 4 18.64 -20.90 -4.98
N GLN A 5 18.76 -22.22 -5.13
CA GLN A 5 17.64 -23.07 -5.57
C GLN A 5 16.66 -23.54 -4.48
N LYS A 6 16.86 -23.21 -3.20
CA LYS A 6 15.97 -23.64 -2.10
C LYS A 6 14.87 -22.64 -1.73
N ARG A 7 14.23 -22.01 -2.72
CA ARG A 7 12.87 -21.48 -2.52
C ARG A 7 11.93 -22.33 -3.35
N GLY A 8 11.35 -23.36 -2.70
CA GLY A 8 10.18 -24.02 -3.24
C GLY A 8 9.17 -22.98 -3.69
N SER A 9 8.45 -23.27 -4.77
CA SER A 9 7.38 -22.41 -5.27
C SER A 9 6.32 -22.24 -4.18
N ILE A 10 6.51 -21.24 -3.31
CA ILE A 10 5.46 -20.72 -2.45
C ILE A 10 4.47 -20.12 -3.43
N ALA A 11 3.35 -20.82 -3.65
CA ALA A 11 2.21 -20.21 -4.30
C ALA A 11 2.03 -18.84 -3.64
N SER A 12 2.16 -17.77 -4.43
CA SER A 12 2.16 -16.42 -3.88
C SER A 12 0.89 -16.27 -3.05
N PRO A 13 0.96 -15.81 -1.79
CA PRO A 13 -0.24 -15.58 -0.98
C PRO A 13 -1.15 -14.49 -1.58
N LEU A 14 -0.65 -13.77 -2.59
CA LEU A 14 -1.33 -12.69 -3.28
C LEU A 14 -2.32 -13.21 -4.32
N THR A 15 -3.44 -12.50 -4.45
CA THR A 15 -4.30 -12.63 -5.65
C THR A 15 -3.60 -12.01 -6.87
N PRO A 16 -4.01 -12.34 -8.10
CA PRO A 16 -3.49 -11.69 -9.31
C PRO A 16 -3.55 -10.15 -9.22
N ASP A 17 -4.68 -9.59 -8.78
CA ASP A 17 -4.84 -8.13 -8.64
C ASP A 17 -3.88 -7.52 -7.61
N GLN A 18 -3.63 -8.22 -6.50
CA GLN A 18 -2.68 -7.79 -5.47
C GLN A 18 -1.24 -7.81 -6.01
N ALA A 19 -0.89 -8.83 -6.79
CA ALA A 19 0.42 -8.93 -7.43
C ALA A 19 0.59 -7.82 -8.49
N VAL A 20 -0.42 -7.59 -9.34
CA VAL A 20 -0.42 -6.51 -10.34
C VAL A 20 -0.31 -5.14 -9.68
N ALA A 21 -1.06 -4.87 -8.61
CA ALA A 21 -0.97 -3.62 -7.86
C ALA A 21 0.45 -3.38 -7.32
N LEU A 22 1.08 -4.41 -6.74
CA LEU A 22 2.44 -4.32 -6.21
C LEU A 22 3.48 -4.11 -7.32
N MET A 23 3.34 -4.81 -8.46
CA MET A 23 4.19 -4.61 -9.62
C MET A 23 4.04 -3.18 -10.16
N ALA A 24 2.82 -2.72 -10.40
CA ALA A 24 2.56 -1.37 -10.90
C ALA A 24 3.10 -0.28 -9.97
N TYR A 25 3.02 -0.47 -8.65
CA TYR A 25 3.57 0.46 -7.67
C TYR A 25 5.11 0.52 -7.67
N THR A 26 5.80 -0.54 -8.10
CA THR A 26 7.26 -0.63 -8.08
C THR A 26 7.91 -0.41 -9.45
N MET A 27 7.12 -0.49 -10.53
CA MET A 27 7.54 -0.18 -11.90
C MET A 27 7.84 1.31 -12.06
N LYS A 28 9.08 1.64 -12.45
CA LYS A 28 9.55 3.02 -12.59
C LYS A 28 8.92 3.71 -13.78
N GLU A 29 8.69 2.95 -14.84
CA GLU A 29 8.17 3.38 -16.13
C GLU A 29 6.77 3.99 -16.02
N LEU A 30 6.00 3.55 -15.02
CA LEU A 30 4.64 4.04 -14.77
C LEU A 30 4.62 5.32 -13.94
N ASN A 31 5.71 5.66 -13.23
CA ASN A 31 5.78 6.75 -12.24
C ASN A 31 4.67 6.72 -11.15
N LEU A 32 3.90 5.63 -11.09
CA LEU A 32 2.69 5.50 -10.28
C LEU A 32 2.99 5.63 -8.79
N TYR A 33 4.14 5.14 -8.34
CA TYR A 33 4.62 5.30 -6.96
C TYR A 33 4.52 6.74 -6.48
N LYS A 34 4.99 7.68 -7.30
CA LYS A 34 5.14 9.08 -6.90
C LYS A 34 3.77 9.74 -6.79
N GLU A 35 2.98 9.64 -7.86
CA GLU A 35 1.63 10.21 -7.93
C GLU A 35 0.71 9.64 -6.86
N PHE A 36 0.75 8.31 -6.66
CA PHE A 36 -0.01 7.64 -5.62
C PHE A 36 0.37 8.14 -4.24
N ASN A 37 1.66 8.20 -3.91
CA ASN A 37 2.11 8.61 -2.58
C ASN A 37 1.83 10.09 -2.28
N ASP A 38 1.87 10.95 -3.30
CA ASP A 38 1.48 12.35 -3.16
C ASP A 38 -0.03 12.49 -2.91
N ALA A 39 -0.85 11.75 -3.65
CA ALA A 39 -2.30 11.71 -3.44
C ALA A 39 -2.67 11.13 -2.07
N VAL A 40 -2.00 10.08 -1.61
CA VAL A 40 -2.20 9.49 -0.27
C VAL A 40 -1.88 10.51 0.82
N ARG A 41 -0.79 11.26 0.68
CA ARG A 41 -0.39 12.29 1.66
C ARG A 41 -1.40 13.44 1.74
N GLU A 42 -1.96 13.85 0.60
CA GLU A 42 -3.00 14.89 0.59
C GLU A 42 -4.31 14.38 1.19
N ALA A 43 -4.75 13.19 0.76
CA ALA A 43 -6.03 12.60 1.15
C ALA A 43 -6.06 12.15 2.61
N GLY A 44 -4.94 11.70 3.16
CA GLY A 44 -4.81 11.20 4.53
C GLY A 44 -5.06 12.25 5.62
N ASN A 45 -5.09 13.54 5.26
CA ASN A 45 -5.33 14.63 6.22
C ASN A 45 -6.81 14.81 6.59
N SER A 46 -7.75 14.19 5.86
CA SER A 46 -9.19 14.35 6.11
C SER A 46 -9.99 13.20 5.52
N SER A 47 -10.88 12.60 6.31
CA SER A 47 -11.84 11.59 5.84
C SER A 47 -12.68 12.08 4.66
N TRP A 48 -13.07 13.36 4.65
CA TRP A 48 -13.80 13.94 3.51
C TRP A 48 -12.96 13.97 2.23
N LYS A 49 -11.66 14.33 2.32
CA LYS A 49 -10.75 14.30 1.16
C LYS A 49 -10.51 12.88 0.68
N TYR A 50 -10.28 11.94 1.59
CA TYR A 50 -10.16 10.52 1.25
C TYR A 50 -11.42 10.02 0.54
N ARG A 51 -12.61 10.31 1.07
CA ARG A 51 -13.88 9.86 0.48
C ARG A 51 -14.15 10.48 -0.88
N ASN A 52 -13.97 11.79 -1.03
CA ASN A 52 -14.48 12.52 -2.20
C ASN A 52 -13.41 12.88 -3.25
N LYS A 53 -12.14 12.99 -2.88
CA LYS A 53 -11.06 13.43 -3.78
C LYS A 53 -9.99 12.38 -4.08
N PHE A 54 -9.89 11.32 -3.27
CA PHE A 54 -8.87 10.30 -3.48
C PHE A 54 -9.28 9.33 -4.60
N HIS A 55 -8.65 9.39 -5.76
CA HIS A 55 -9.02 8.54 -6.91
C HIS A 55 -8.38 7.14 -6.87
N PHE A 56 -7.34 6.92 -6.06
CA PHE A 56 -6.61 5.66 -5.98
C PHE A 56 -7.13 4.66 -4.93
N LYS A 57 -8.43 4.68 -4.62
CA LYS A 57 -9.03 3.84 -3.55
C LYS A 57 -8.77 2.34 -3.74
N SER A 58 -9.00 1.83 -4.95
CA SER A 58 -8.81 0.41 -5.26
C SER A 58 -7.34 0.00 -5.16
N LEU A 59 -6.44 0.83 -5.68
CA LEU A 59 -5.00 0.59 -5.60
C LEU A 59 -4.52 0.60 -4.14
N HIS A 60 -4.96 1.58 -3.36
CA HIS A 60 -4.67 1.67 -1.92
C HIS A 60 -5.15 0.43 -1.17
N PHE A 61 -6.36 -0.05 -1.46
CA PHE A 61 -6.90 -1.28 -0.88
C PHE A 61 -6.07 -2.51 -1.25
N LEU A 62 -5.79 -2.72 -2.53
CA LEU A 62 -5.03 -3.87 -3.02
C LEU A 62 -3.62 -3.92 -2.44
N LEU A 63 -2.92 -2.78 -2.43
CA LEU A 63 -1.58 -2.67 -1.85
C LEU A 63 -1.58 -2.95 -0.34
N THR A 64 -2.55 -2.39 0.40
CA THR A 64 -2.67 -2.63 1.84
C THR A 64 -2.88 -4.11 2.14
N ARG A 65 -3.79 -4.77 1.40
CA ARG A 65 -4.04 -6.21 1.56
C ARG A 65 -2.85 -7.06 1.14
N ALA A 66 -2.14 -6.68 0.08
CA ALA A 66 -0.93 -7.37 -0.35
C ALA A 66 0.14 -7.31 0.74
N LEU A 67 0.39 -6.12 1.30
CA LEU A 67 1.37 -5.93 2.37
C LEU A 67 0.98 -6.70 3.65
N GLN A 68 -0.30 -6.70 4.03
CA GLN A 68 -0.79 -7.49 5.17
C GLN A 68 -0.50 -8.98 5.01
N LYS A 69 -0.68 -9.53 3.80
CA LYS A 69 -0.40 -10.95 3.50
C LYS A 69 1.09 -11.28 3.44
N LEU A 70 1.92 -10.33 3.02
CA LEU A 70 3.37 -10.50 2.93
C LEU A 70 4.09 -10.25 4.26
N ARG A 71 3.41 -9.63 5.22
CA ARG A 71 4.01 -9.26 6.51
C ARG A 71 4.28 -10.50 7.34
N CYS A 72 5.55 -10.74 7.66
CA CYS A 72 5.95 -11.71 8.67
C CYS A 72 6.02 -11.03 10.03
N LEU A 73 5.10 -11.34 10.93
CA LEU A 73 5.00 -10.68 12.24
C LEU A 73 6.23 -10.91 13.13
N ASP A 74 6.93 -12.04 12.95
CA ASP A 74 8.07 -12.42 13.78
C ASP A 74 9.43 -11.93 13.23
N LYS A 75 9.43 -11.17 12.13
CA LYS A 75 10.66 -10.72 11.46
C LYS A 75 10.62 -9.22 11.17
N CYS A 76 11.23 -8.44 12.05
CA CYS A 76 11.63 -7.07 11.75
C CYS A 76 12.81 -7.11 10.78
N GLN A 77 12.81 -6.22 9.78
CA GLN A 77 13.92 -6.07 8.84
C GLN A 77 14.53 -4.68 9.02
N ASP A 78 15.85 -4.61 9.09
CA ASP A 78 16.56 -3.35 9.03
C ASP A 78 16.47 -2.80 7.60
N VAL A 79 15.89 -1.61 7.46
CA VAL A 79 15.69 -0.95 6.17
C VAL A 79 16.31 0.43 6.17
N PHE A 80 16.90 0.80 5.04
CA PHE A 80 17.52 2.11 4.82
C PHE A 80 16.76 2.84 3.73
N ARG A 81 16.40 4.11 3.96
CA ARG A 81 15.73 4.96 2.98
C ARG A 81 16.49 6.28 2.84
N GLY A 82 17.23 6.44 1.74
CA GLY A 82 17.94 7.68 1.46
C GLY A 82 16.98 8.81 1.01
N PRO A 83 17.03 10.01 1.60
CA PRO A 83 16.40 11.17 1.01
C PRO A 83 17.11 11.53 -0.30
N SER A 84 16.34 11.81 -1.34
CA SER A 84 16.89 12.33 -2.60
C SER A 84 17.51 13.71 -2.35
N GLY A 85 18.79 13.88 -2.66
CA GLY A 85 19.45 15.20 -2.68
C GLY A 85 19.96 15.75 -1.34
N LYS A 86 20.03 14.94 -0.28
CA LYS A 86 20.69 15.33 0.99
C LYS A 86 21.90 14.45 1.26
N THR A 87 22.95 15.02 1.86
CA THR A 87 24.14 14.26 2.22
C THR A 87 23.92 13.55 3.56
N TRP A 88 24.65 12.46 3.81
CA TRP A 88 24.60 11.73 5.09
C TRP A 88 24.87 12.60 6.32
N ARG A 89 25.47 13.79 6.13
CA ARG A 89 25.76 14.74 7.21
C ARG A 89 24.52 15.50 7.71
N ASP A 90 23.43 15.51 6.94
CA ASP A 90 22.20 16.23 7.27
C ASP A 90 21.12 15.32 7.91
N TRP A 91 21.49 14.10 8.33
CA TRP A 91 20.56 13.07 8.77
C TRP A 91 20.26 13.13 10.27
N SER A 92 18.98 13.27 10.63
CA SER A 92 18.44 12.82 11.91
C SER A 92 17.57 11.58 11.66
N MET A 93 17.81 10.50 12.41
CA MET A 93 17.03 9.26 12.29
C MET A 93 15.59 9.50 12.77
N SER A 94 14.68 9.73 11.84
CA SER A 94 13.24 9.68 12.10
C SER A 94 12.68 8.34 11.63
N ARG A 95 12.04 7.63 12.55
CA ARG A 95 11.17 6.48 12.21
C ARG A 95 9.89 7.01 11.57
N GLU A 96 9.93 7.29 10.28
CA GLU A 96 8.70 7.44 9.49
C GLU A 96 8.22 6.05 9.10
N GLY A 97 7.49 5.41 10.01
CA GLY A 97 6.59 4.35 9.60
C GLY A 97 5.49 4.97 8.74
N MET A 98 5.15 4.33 7.62
CA MET A 98 3.79 4.44 7.09
C MET A 98 2.86 3.77 8.11
N GLU A 99 2.61 4.46 9.21
CA GLU A 99 1.50 4.17 10.08
C GLU A 99 0.25 4.49 9.24
N LEU A 100 -0.22 3.48 8.52
CA LEU A 100 -1.55 3.46 7.90
C LEU A 100 -2.55 3.49 9.04
N ARG A 101 -2.67 4.66 9.67
CA ARG A 101 -3.63 4.91 10.73
C ARG A 101 -5.00 4.71 10.11
N LYS A 102 -5.57 3.59 10.53
CA LYS A 102 -6.99 3.28 10.65
C LYS A 102 -7.61 2.62 9.43
N ASP A 103 -7.53 1.29 9.47
CA ASP A 103 -8.51 0.32 8.99
C ASP A 103 -10.00 0.64 9.32
N LEU A 104 -10.32 1.75 10.01
CA LEU A 104 -11.70 2.20 10.25
C LEU A 104 -12.42 2.65 8.96
N GLU A 105 -11.74 3.37 8.06
CA GLU A 105 -12.35 3.82 6.79
C GLU A 105 -12.54 2.64 5.81
N HIS A 106 -11.73 1.58 5.95
CA HIS A 106 -11.85 0.37 5.14
C HIS A 106 -13.14 -0.41 5.47
N GLN A 107 -13.53 -0.48 6.75
CA GLN A 107 -14.79 -1.10 7.15
C GLN A 107 -16.01 -0.27 6.73
N GLU A 108 -15.92 1.07 6.76
CA GLU A 108 -17.02 1.93 6.29
C GLU A 108 -17.23 1.82 4.78
N TRP A 109 -16.17 1.70 3.98
CA TRP A 109 -16.29 1.50 2.53
C TRP A 109 -16.91 0.15 2.17
N LEU A 110 -16.55 -0.93 2.87
CA LEU A 110 -17.19 -2.25 2.70
C LEU A 110 -18.67 -2.24 3.11
N ARG A 111 -19.03 -1.52 4.19
CA ARG A 111 -20.44 -1.31 4.59
C ARG A 111 -21.23 -0.55 3.52
N GLU A 112 -20.64 0.46 2.90
CA GLU A 112 -21.32 1.26 1.88
C GLU A 112 -21.48 0.52 0.54
N LEU A 113 -20.53 -0.33 0.14
CA LEU A 113 -20.70 -1.23 -1.00
C LEU A 113 -21.85 -2.23 -0.77
N GLY A 114 -21.96 -2.79 0.44
CA GLY A 114 -23.08 -3.65 0.81
C GLY A 114 -24.44 -2.92 0.77
N ARG A 115 -24.45 -1.62 1.12
CA ARG A 115 -25.67 -0.79 1.12
C ARG A 115 -26.13 -0.40 -0.29
N LYS A 116 -25.21 -0.20 -1.24
CA LYS A 116 -25.54 0.11 -2.63
C LYS A 116 -25.98 -1.10 -3.47
N GLY A 117 -25.74 -2.33 -3.01
CA GLY A 117 -26.22 -3.56 -3.66
C GLY A 117 -27.68 -3.92 -3.37
N GLY A 118 -28.36 -3.22 -2.46
CA GLY A 118 -29.73 -3.53 -2.01
C GLY A 118 -30.86 -2.71 -2.64
N ALA A 119 -30.57 -1.87 -3.65
CA ALA A 119 -31.55 -0.98 -4.26
C ALA A 119 -31.56 -1.12 -5.79
N GLN A 120 -31.87 -2.31 -6.28
CA GLN A 120 -32.45 -2.48 -7.61
C GLN A 120 -33.16 -3.83 -7.70
N SER A 121 -34.45 -3.82 -7.35
CA SER A 121 -35.44 -4.74 -7.90
C SER A 121 -36.65 -3.88 -8.24
N ASN A 122 -36.85 -3.63 -9.53
CA ASN A 122 -38.20 -3.45 -10.08
C ASN A 122 -38.75 -4.84 -10.38
#